data_AF-A0A7W4D1G2-F1
#
_entry.id   AF-A0A7W4D1G2-F1
#
_cell.length_a   1.000
_cell.length_b   1.000
_cell.length_c   1.000
_cell.angle_alpha   90.00
_cell.angle_beta   90.00
_cell.angle_gamma   90.00
#
_symmetry.space_group_name_H-M   'P 1'
#
loop_
_entity.id
_entity.type
_entity.pdbx_description
1 polymer ?
#
loop_
_entity_poly.entity_id
_entity_poly.type
_entity_poly.pdbx_seq_one_letter_code
_entity_poly.pdbx_strand_id
1 'polypeptide(L)' 'MVDPIQIGVLVDSAANHRLSALAAAAGASRSLFVQRLIENVPLDANGVPTWWPAEEYPHQPEETLPMTG' A
#
# COMPACT_ATOMS: atom_id res chain seq x y z
N MET A 1 -20.24 7.51 -4.63
CA MET A 1 -19.45 8.63 -4.07
C MET A 1 -18.20 8.01 -3.49
N VAL A 2 -17.01 8.43 -3.91
CA VAL A 2 -15.74 7.94 -3.36
C VAL A 2 -15.43 8.78 -2.12
N ASP A 3 -15.14 8.14 -1.00
CA ASP A 3 -14.72 8.80 0.24
C ASP A 3 -13.20 8.60 0.39
N PRO A 4 -12.36 9.50 -0.15
CA PRO A 4 -10.93 9.31 -0.17
C PRO A 4 -10.33 9.58 1.21
N ILE A 5 -9.62 8.58 1.75
CA ILE A 5 -8.84 8.72 2.97
C ILE A 5 -7.36 8.80 2.60
N GLN A 6 -6.64 9.79 3.16
CA GLN A 6 -5.20 9.88 2.99
C GLN A 6 -4.51 8.87 3.92
N ILE A 7 -3.74 7.94 3.34
CA ILE A 7 -2.87 7.04 4.08
C ILE A 7 -1.44 7.61 4.14
N GLY A 8 -0.86 7.66 5.33
CA GLY A 8 0.57 7.95 5.51
C GLY A 8 1.36 6.65 5.46
N VAL A 9 2.27 6.50 4.50
CA VAL A 9 3.12 5.31 4.37
C VAL A 9 4.57 5.70 4.24
N LEU A 10 5.44 5.02 4.98
CA LEU A 10 6.89 5.10 4.79
C LEU A 10 7.28 4.07 3.75
N VAL A 11 7.92 4.53 2.68
CA VAL A 11 8.44 3.69 1.60
C VAL A 11 9.83 4.16 1.22
N ASP A 12 10.66 3.23 0.75
CA ASP A 12 11.96 3.57 0.17
C ASP A 12 11.80 4.53 -1.02
N SER A 13 12.80 5.40 -1.22
CA SER A 13 12.78 6.40 -2.29
C SER A 13 12.67 5.76 -3.67
N ALA A 14 13.38 4.66 -3.93
CA ALA A 14 13.31 3.95 -5.21
C ALA A 14 11.91 3.35 -5.43
N ALA A 15 11.26 2.84 -4.37
CA ALA A 15 9.89 2.36 -4.45
C ALA A 15 8.91 3.49 -4.77
N ASN A 16 9.08 4.67 -4.18
CA ASN A 16 8.29 5.87 -4.47
C ASN A 16 8.44 6.36 -5.93
N HIS A 17 9.67 6.35 -6.45
CA HIS A 17 9.93 6.64 -7.86
C HIS A 17 9.28 5.62 -8.78
N ARG A 18 9.37 4.34 -8.44
CA ARG A 18 8.72 3.25 -9.20
C ARG A 18 7.20 3.40 -9.23
N LEU A 19 6.56 3.72 -8.10
CA LEU A 19 5.12 4.00 -8.06
C LEU A 19 4.74 5.14 -9.02
N SER A 20 5.53 6.21 -9.03
CA SER A 20 5.26 7.36 -9.90
C SER A 20 5.37 6.98 -11.38
N ALA A 21 6.37 6.17 -11.76
CA ALA A 21 6.53 5.68 -13.13
C ALA A 21 5.40 4.73 -13.55
N LEU A 22 4.99 3.82 -12.67
CA LEU A 22 3.89 2.88 -12.94
C LEU A 22 2.56 3.59 -13.13
N ALA A 23 2.24 4.56 -12.27
CA ALA A 23 1.03 5.36 -12.40
C ALA A 23 1.02 6.15 -13.72
N ALA A 24 2.15 6.77 -14.08
CA ALA A 24 2.28 7.49 -15.34
C ALA A 24 2.11 6.57 -16.56
N ALA A 25 2.72 5.38 -16.56
CA ALA A 25 2.57 4.39 -17.63
C ALA A 25 1.12 3.89 -17.77
N ALA A 26 0.39 3.79 -16.66
CA ALA A 26 -1.02 3.43 -16.64
C ALA A 26 -1.97 4.62 -16.98
N GLY A 27 -1.45 5.83 -17.20
CA GLY A 27 -2.26 7.03 -17.42
C GLY A 27 -3.13 7.41 -16.22
N ALA A 28 -2.73 7.03 -15.01
CA ALA A 28 -3.50 7.17 -13.79
C ALA A 28 -2.78 8.07 -12.76
N SER A 29 -3.55 8.63 -11.83
CA SER A 29 -2.95 9.23 -10.63
C SER A 29 -2.34 8.15 -9.74
N ARG A 30 -1.35 8.52 -8.93
CA ARG A 30 -0.72 7.58 -7.99
C ARG A 30 -1.74 6.97 -7.01
N SER A 31 -2.66 7.78 -6.49
CA SER A 31 -3.70 7.31 -5.58
C SER A 31 -4.63 6.30 -6.24
N LEU A 32 -5.06 6.57 -7.48
CA LEU A 32 -5.88 5.63 -8.23
C LEU A 32 -5.12 4.34 -8.53
N PHE A 33 -3.83 4.44 -8.89
CA PHE A 33 -2.99 3.27 -9.14
C PHE A 33 -2.86 2.39 -7.88
N VAL A 34 -2.60 2.99 -6.72
CA VAL A 34 -2.57 2.28 -5.43
C VAL A 34 -3.92 1.64 -5.11
N GLN A 35 -5.02 2.37 -5.29
CA GLN A 35 -6.36 1.81 -5.12
C GLN A 35 -6.58 0.57 -5.99
N ARG A 36 -6.19 0.62 -7.27
CA ARG A 36 -6.31 -0.54 -8.17
C ARG A 36 -5.44 -1.71 -7.73
N LEU A 37 -4.24 -1.46 -7.19
CA LEU A 37 -3.42 -2.52 -6.62
C LEU A 37 -4.09 -3.18 -5.41
N ILE A 38 -4.66 -2.39 -4.50
CA ILE A 38 -5.38 -2.91 -3.32
C ILE A 38 -6.60 -3.75 -3.75
N GLU A 39 -7.36 -3.28 -4.74
CA GLU A 39 -8.56 -3.95 -5.23
C GLU A 39 -8.28 -5.26 -5.98
N ASN A 40 -7.07 -5.41 -6.57
CA ASN A 40 -6.78 -6.50 -7.52
C ASN A 40 -5.55 -7.33 -7.13
N VAL A 41 -5.00 -7.15 -5.92
CA VAL A 41 -3.89 -7.97 -5.46
C VAL A 41 -4.37 -9.43 -5.37
N PRO A 42 -3.66 -10.40 -5.99
CA PRO A 42 -4.05 -11.81 -5.87
C PRO A 42 -3.73 -12.31 -4.45
N LEU A 43 -4.78 -12.75 -3.75
CA LEU A 43 -4.70 -13.22 -2.37
C LEU A 43 -4.81 -14.75 -2.27
N ASP A 44 -4.22 -15.32 -1.23
CA ASP A 44 -4.42 -16.70 -0.81
C ASP A 44 -5.74 -16.87 -0.02
N ALA A 45 -5.96 -18.07 0.52
CA ALA A 45 -7.16 -18.37 1.32
C ALA A 45 -7.24 -17.60 2.66
N ASN A 46 -6.13 -17.00 3.11
CA ASN A 46 -6.03 -16.23 4.35
C ASN A 46 -6.11 -14.72 4.10
N GLY A 47 -6.27 -14.29 2.84
CA GLY A 47 -6.26 -12.87 2.48
C GLY A 47 -4.87 -12.25 2.41
N VAL A 48 -3.81 -13.07 2.33
CA VAL A 48 -2.42 -12.62 2.19
C VAL A 48 -2.03 -12.61 0.71
N PRO A 49 -1.33 -11.58 0.21
CA PRO A 49 -0.87 -11.58 -1.17
C PRO A 49 -0.06 -12.85 -1.49
N THR A 50 -0.38 -13.50 -2.60
CA THR A 50 0.26 -14.77 -3.02
C THR A 50 1.78 -14.67 -3.24
N TRP A 51 2.29 -13.45 -3.45
CA TRP A 51 3.70 -13.13 -3.60
C TRP A 51 4.35 -12.63 -2.30
N TRP A 52 3.59 -12.50 -1.21
CA TRP A 52 4.10 -12.08 0.07
C TRP A 52 5.08 -13.14 0.59
N PRO A 53 6.30 -12.76 1.01
CA PRO A 53 7.27 -13.73 1.47
C PRO A 53 6.75 -14.42 2.74
N ALA A 54 7.00 -15.72 2.86
CA ALA A 54 6.62 -16.52 4.03
C ALA A 54 7.45 -16.16 5.29
N GLU A 55 8.48 -15.33 5.14
CA GLU A 55 9.31 -14.88 6.24
C GLU A 55 8.52 -13.91 7.12
N GLU A 56 8.38 -14.27 8.40
CA GLU A 56 7.75 -13.42 9.41
C GLU A 56 8.56 -12.13 9.53
N TYR A 57 8.06 -11.04 8.95
CA TYR A 57 8.53 -9.72 9.34
C TYR A 57 8.20 -9.54 10.82
N PRO A 58 9.14 -9.08 11.66
CA PRO A 58 8.81 -8.75 13.03
C PRO A 58 7.64 -7.77 13.00
N HIS A 59 6.52 -8.16 13.61
CA HIS A 59 5.41 -7.25 13.86
C HIS A 59 6.00 -6.08 14.65
N GLN A 60 6.28 -4.96 13.98
CA GLN A 60 6.42 -3.71 14.70
C GLN A 60 5.02 -3.44 15.24
N PRO A 61 4.81 -3.46 16.57
CA PRO A 61 3.51 -3.08 17.12
C PRO A 61 3.17 -1.72 16.53
N GLU A 62 1.94 -1.57 16.02
CA GLU A 62 1.41 -0.27 15.60
C GLU A 62 1.79 0.72 16.69
N GLU A 63 2.67 1.66 16.37
CA GLU A 63 2.97 2.79 17.23
C GLU A 63 1.60 3.41 17.50
N THR A 64 1.10 3.26 18.73
CA THR A 64 -0.10 3.94 19.19
C THR A 64 0.20 5.42 19.04
N LEU A 65 -0.22 6.01 17.91
CA LEU A 65 -0.23 7.45 17.74
C LEU A 65 -0.94 7.99 18.98
N PRO A 66 -0.29 8.84 19.80
CA PRO A 66 -0.95 9.37 20.98
C PRO A 66 -2.20 10.10 20.50
N MET A 67 -3.37 9.61 20.93
CA MET A 67 -4.62 10.32 20.78
C MET A 67 -4.49 11.59 21.62
N THR A 68 -4.08 12.69 20.98
CA THR A 68 -4.00 14.00 21.63
C THR A 68 -5.40 14.36 22.10
N GLY A 69 -5.59 14.44 23.41
CA GLY A 69 -6.81 14.91 24.07
C GLY A 69 -6.95 16.42 24.04
#